data_AF-A0A1B8AI88-F1
#
_entry.id   AF-A0A1B8AI88-F1
#
_cell.length_a   1.000
_cell.length_b   1.000
_cell.length_c   1.000
_cell.angle_alpha   90.00
_cell.angle_beta   90.00
_cell.angle_gamma   90.00
#
_symmetry.space_group_name_H-M   'P 1'
#
loop_
_entity.id
_entity.type
_entity.pdbx_description
1 polymer ?
#
loop_
_entity_poly.entity_id
_entity_poly.type
_entity_poly.pdbx_seq_one_letter_code
_entity_poly.pdbx_strand_id
1 'polypeptide(L)'
;MPLWTCDFESCRRSAVRTLGDCVLCDRHLCSKHLQPQFHSCPQWEDAESYDPAAQDAERRELTNLIDTIDTHVLEARASHLRQGIPCSVPLLQYDRATRSSVMGGMNYHIEVRFDDGITWIARVRRFNATSPPKALRDYILRSEVATLIFLEKTGVPAPKVYDYALEHSDNPVRVGFILMDKLPGKSLRWSTATQQQREKVMDQLADTFVELHKYPFDLLGSLDIPGESHIGAFAQESLTDFKQSEMHTTGPSSSLGEYHISSIQLILDLIVRDEMYSQRAVDAYIIHRYLLDLVPHVLPAVHDDKKFYLKHADDKGDHILVDEDFNITGIIDWEWAHTASPAHAFNSPIGLLPVADFYRGRNDLGDDEVVFACLLEKKGHGNLARYVRDGRLQHRFAFCCGYDLEDWDGFLGLFRGLRDATGVDEGLEWDEWKIVALKRYQDDPGLQGLLNRPHDSSMI
;
A
#
# COMPACT_ATOMS: atom_id res chain seq x y z
N MET A 1 -13.59 -4.21 20.12
CA MET A 1 -12.14 -4.09 20.22
C MET A 1 -11.66 -3.47 18.92
N PRO A 2 -10.84 -2.41 19.00
CA PRO A 2 -10.19 -1.77 17.86
C PRO A 2 -9.20 -2.71 17.16
N LEU A 3 -8.56 -2.25 16.07
CA LEU A 3 -7.48 -2.99 15.40
C LEU A 3 -6.42 -3.45 16.40
N TRP A 4 -5.95 -2.50 17.22
CA TRP A 4 -5.06 -2.74 18.34
C TRP A 4 -5.53 -1.94 19.57
N THR A 5 -5.44 -2.57 20.74
CA THR A 5 -5.63 -1.86 22.02
C THR A 5 -4.27 -1.37 22.49
N CYS A 6 -4.22 -0.24 23.18
CA CYS A 6 -2.97 0.28 23.70
C CYS A 6 -2.31 -0.69 24.70
N ASP A 7 -1.02 -0.97 24.50
CA ASP A 7 -0.23 -1.92 25.31
C ASP A 7 0.21 -1.36 26.67
N PHE A 8 -0.12 -0.11 26.98
CA PHE A 8 0.19 0.46 28.29
C PHE A 8 -0.69 -0.16 29.38
N GLU A 9 -0.10 -0.45 30.54
CA GLU A 9 -0.76 -1.21 31.60
C GLU A 9 -2.10 -0.60 32.01
N SER A 10 -3.14 -1.44 32.08
CA SER A 10 -4.52 -1.05 32.40
C SER A 10 -5.18 -0.06 31.44
N CYS A 11 -4.55 0.28 30.31
CA CYS A 11 -5.16 1.09 29.27
C CYS A 11 -6.16 0.25 28.46
N ARG A 12 -7.34 0.83 28.16
CA ARG A 12 -8.34 0.22 27.27
C ARG A 12 -8.66 1.10 26.06
N ARG A 13 -7.89 2.17 25.86
CA ARG A 13 -8.04 3.06 24.69
C ARG A 13 -7.53 2.33 23.45
N SER A 14 -8.12 2.64 22.30
CA SER A 14 -7.61 2.20 21.01
C SER A 14 -6.21 2.74 20.78
N ALA A 15 -5.33 1.94 20.19
CA ALA A 15 -4.08 2.43 19.65
C ALA A 15 -4.34 3.29 18.42
N VAL A 16 -3.47 4.28 18.18
CA VAL A 16 -3.49 5.07 16.95
C VAL A 16 -2.82 4.22 15.87
N ARG A 17 -3.49 4.00 14.74
CA ARG A 17 -2.93 3.25 13.61
C ARG A 17 -1.76 4.03 13.02
N THR A 18 -0.70 3.31 12.60
CA THR A 18 0.54 3.87 12.04
C THR A 18 1.37 4.63 13.07
N LEU A 19 0.90 5.79 13.56
CA LEU A 19 1.64 6.61 14.51
C LEU A 19 1.79 5.93 15.88
N GLY A 20 0.81 5.12 16.29
CA GLY A 20 0.86 4.34 17.53
C GLY A 20 1.70 3.08 17.45
N ASP A 21 2.09 2.65 16.24
CA ASP A 21 2.77 1.37 16.00
C ASP A 21 4.29 1.55 16.10
N CYS A 22 4.83 1.51 17.32
CA CYS A 22 6.25 1.75 17.54
C CYS A 22 7.07 0.48 17.31
N VAL A 23 7.77 0.40 16.18
CA VAL A 23 8.69 -0.70 15.85
C VAL A 23 9.86 -0.85 16.84
N LEU A 24 10.27 0.24 17.51
CA LEU A 24 11.45 0.23 18.39
C LEU A 24 11.21 -0.55 19.68
N CYS A 25 10.04 -0.34 20.29
CA CYS A 25 9.62 -1.05 21.49
C CYS A 25 8.62 -2.19 21.24
N ASP A 26 8.22 -2.37 19.98
CA ASP A 26 7.26 -3.37 19.51
C ASP A 26 5.92 -3.29 20.25
N ARG A 27 5.34 -2.08 20.29
CA ARG A 27 4.09 -1.77 21.00
C ARG A 27 3.13 -0.93 20.18
N HIS A 28 1.84 -1.08 20.49
CA HIS A 28 0.75 -0.26 20.00
C HIS A 28 0.32 0.76 21.08
N LEU A 29 0.32 2.05 20.74
CA LEU A 29 0.10 3.15 21.68
C LEU A 29 -1.12 3.99 21.31
N CYS A 30 -1.92 4.38 22.31
CA CYS A 30 -2.98 5.37 22.12
C CYS A 30 -2.42 6.79 22.11
N SER A 31 -3.24 7.75 21.67
CA SER A 31 -2.91 9.18 21.58
C SER A 31 -2.29 9.77 22.86
N LYS A 32 -2.73 9.30 24.03
CA LYS A 32 -2.18 9.70 25.33
C LYS A 32 -0.81 9.09 25.61
N HIS A 33 -0.63 7.79 25.36
CA HIS A 33 0.62 7.11 25.66
C HIS A 33 1.69 7.29 24.58
N LEU A 34 1.36 7.93 23.46
CA LEU A 34 2.32 8.46 22.50
C LEU A 34 3.10 9.67 23.01
N GLN A 35 2.59 10.36 24.03
CA GLN A 35 3.23 11.56 24.56
C GLN A 35 4.61 11.24 25.18
N PRO A 36 5.60 12.15 25.08
CA PRO A 36 6.97 11.92 25.56
C PRO A 36 7.10 11.49 27.02
N GLN A 37 6.11 11.84 27.85
CA GLN A 37 6.04 11.44 29.27
C GLN A 37 5.79 9.93 29.49
N PHE A 38 5.26 9.23 28.49
CA PHE A 38 4.96 7.80 28.55
C PHE A 38 5.78 6.98 27.55
N HIS A 39 6.16 7.60 26.42
CA HIS A 39 6.88 6.94 25.35
C HIS A 39 8.17 7.70 25.04
N SER A 40 9.30 7.05 25.28
CA SER A 40 10.64 7.64 25.21
C SER A 40 11.50 7.04 24.09
N CYS A 41 10.91 6.29 23.16
CA CYS A 41 11.67 5.82 22.01
C CYS A 41 12.08 7.02 21.14
N PRO A 42 13.30 7.01 20.58
CA PRO A 42 13.78 8.09 19.74
C PRO A 42 12.88 8.25 18.51
N GLN A 43 12.77 9.49 18.03
CA GLN A 43 12.07 9.83 16.81
C GLN A 43 13.03 9.84 15.63
N TRP A 44 12.54 9.63 14.42
CA TRP A 44 13.37 9.49 13.22
C TRP A 44 14.18 10.75 12.88
N GLU A 45 13.75 11.92 13.37
CA GLU A 45 14.47 13.20 13.22
C GLU A 45 15.79 13.22 14.01
N ASP A 46 15.88 12.45 15.10
CA ASP A 46 17.13 12.23 15.84
C ASP A 46 17.80 10.94 15.35
N ALA A 47 18.34 10.98 14.14
CA ALA A 47 18.97 9.84 13.48
C ALA A 47 20.08 9.19 14.32
N GLU A 48 20.81 9.97 15.14
CA GLU A 48 21.89 9.45 15.99
C GLU A 48 21.38 8.46 17.04
N SER A 49 20.20 8.73 17.61
CA SER A 49 19.55 7.84 18.57
C SER A 49 18.64 6.82 17.89
N TYR A 50 17.94 7.21 16.83
CA TYR A 50 16.95 6.39 16.14
C TYR A 50 17.59 5.25 15.35
N ASP A 51 18.61 5.53 14.54
CA ASP A 51 19.17 4.52 13.64
C ASP A 51 19.71 3.29 14.39
N PRO A 52 20.47 3.42 15.50
CA PRO A 52 20.89 2.27 16.28
C PRO A 52 19.71 1.52 16.90
N ALA A 53 18.71 2.23 17.43
CA ALA A 53 17.54 1.61 18.05
C ALA A 53 16.70 0.83 17.02
N ALA A 54 16.50 1.39 15.83
CA ALA A 54 15.78 0.77 14.72
C ALA A 54 16.51 -0.48 14.21
N GLN A 55 17.84 -0.40 14.09
CA GLN A 55 18.67 -1.56 13.73
C GLN A 55 18.54 -2.69 14.75
N ASP A 56 18.56 -2.35 16.04
CA ASP A 56 18.43 -3.33 17.11
C ASP A 56 17.03 -3.96 17.16
N ALA A 57 15.97 -3.17 16.90
CA ALA A 57 14.62 -3.67 16.80
C ALA A 57 14.44 -4.63 15.62
N GLU A 58 14.90 -4.25 14.44
CA GLU A 58 14.87 -5.09 13.24
C GLU A 58 15.68 -6.38 13.44
N ARG A 59 16.86 -6.29 14.04
CA ARG A 59 17.68 -7.47 14.35
C ARG A 59 16.92 -8.44 15.26
N ARG A 60 16.26 -7.95 16.31
CA ARG A 60 15.45 -8.80 17.22
C ARG A 60 14.29 -9.45 16.48
N GLU A 61 13.53 -8.66 15.72
CA GLU A 61 12.41 -9.13 14.91
C GLU A 61 12.84 -10.25 13.95
N LEU A 62 13.85 -10.00 13.12
CA LEU A 62 14.28 -10.94 12.09
C LEU A 62 14.94 -12.18 12.67
N THR A 63 15.67 -12.05 13.79
CA THR A 63 16.22 -13.22 14.50
C THR A 63 15.07 -14.12 14.98
N ASN A 64 14.05 -13.55 15.62
CA ASN A 64 12.88 -14.31 16.07
C ASN A 64 12.12 -14.96 14.91
N LEU A 65 11.96 -14.25 13.79
CA LEU A 65 11.33 -14.78 12.59
C LEU A 65 12.12 -15.97 12.03
N ILE A 66 13.43 -15.81 11.85
CA ILE A 66 14.34 -16.84 11.34
C ILE A 66 14.31 -18.08 12.24
N ASP A 67 14.38 -17.90 13.56
CA ASP A 67 14.35 -18.99 14.54
C ASP A 67 13.03 -19.77 14.53
N THR A 68 11.95 -19.15 14.04
CA THR A 68 10.63 -19.78 13.94
C THR A 68 10.50 -20.67 12.69
N ILE A 69 11.23 -20.36 11.62
CA ILE A 69 11.09 -21.04 10.32
C ILE A 69 11.74 -22.42 10.35
N ASP A 70 10.96 -23.45 9.97
CA ASP A 70 11.51 -24.79 9.73
C ASP A 70 11.98 -24.91 8.26
N THR A 71 13.26 -24.68 8.02
CA THR A 71 13.85 -24.70 6.68
C THR A 71 13.88 -26.10 6.07
N HIS A 72 13.98 -27.16 6.87
CA HIS A 72 13.98 -28.54 6.37
C HIS A 72 12.61 -28.93 5.79
N VAL A 73 11.53 -28.49 6.44
CA VAL A 73 10.18 -28.67 5.90
C VAL A 73 10.02 -27.90 4.58
N LEU A 74 10.55 -26.68 4.51
CA LEU A 74 10.50 -25.87 3.29
C LEU A 74 11.26 -26.54 2.14
N GLU A 75 12.46 -27.06 2.39
CA GLU A 75 13.26 -27.83 1.43
C GLU A 75 12.53 -29.09 0.96
N ALA A 76 12.00 -29.89 1.89
CA ALA A 76 11.28 -31.12 1.57
C ALA A 76 10.06 -30.84 0.69
N ARG A 77 9.32 -29.77 1.00
CA ARG A 77 8.14 -29.34 0.23
C ARG A 77 8.53 -28.86 -1.17
N ALA A 78 9.53 -28.00 -1.28
CA ALA A 78 10.02 -27.49 -2.55
C ALA A 78 10.57 -28.60 -3.46
N SER A 79 11.35 -29.53 -2.89
CA SER A 79 11.84 -30.72 -3.60
C SER A 79 10.69 -31.59 -4.09
N HIS A 80 9.67 -31.84 -3.26
CA HIS A 80 8.49 -32.61 -3.65
C HIS A 80 7.76 -31.97 -4.86
N LEU A 81 7.52 -30.65 -4.82
CA LEU A 81 6.90 -29.91 -5.91
C LEU A 81 7.72 -29.96 -7.21
N ARG A 82 9.05 -30.12 -7.11
CA ARG A 82 9.95 -30.34 -8.25
C ARG A 82 10.29 -31.81 -8.49
N GLN A 83 9.35 -32.72 -8.23
CA GLN A 83 9.47 -34.15 -8.57
C GLN A 83 10.70 -34.83 -7.93
N GLY A 84 11.11 -34.37 -6.75
CA GLY A 84 12.21 -34.93 -5.96
C GLY A 84 13.61 -34.39 -6.32
N ILE A 85 13.72 -33.32 -7.11
CA ILE A 85 15.01 -32.64 -7.30
C ILE A 85 15.47 -32.08 -5.94
N PRO A 86 16.67 -32.43 -5.45
CA PRO A 86 17.15 -31.90 -4.19
C PRO A 86 17.34 -30.38 -4.23
N CYS A 87 17.17 -29.75 -3.07
CA CYS A 87 17.41 -28.33 -2.88
C CYS A 87 17.95 -28.05 -1.48
N SER A 88 18.52 -26.87 -1.34
CA SER A 88 19.01 -26.35 -0.06
C SER A 88 18.56 -24.91 0.15
N VAL A 89 18.30 -24.58 1.40
CA VAL A 89 18.14 -23.22 1.90
C VAL A 89 19.46 -22.81 2.55
N PRO A 90 20.06 -21.67 2.15
CA PRO A 90 21.24 -21.15 2.83
C PRO A 90 20.97 -20.94 4.33
N LEU A 91 22.01 -21.05 5.16
CA LEU A 91 21.86 -20.76 6.59
C LEU A 91 21.25 -19.37 6.78
N LEU A 92 20.06 -19.34 7.38
CA LEU A 92 19.35 -18.10 7.67
C LEU A 92 20.00 -17.44 8.88
N GLN A 93 20.47 -16.22 8.69
CA GLN A 93 21.01 -15.39 9.75
C GLN A 93 20.71 -13.93 9.42
N TYR A 94 20.43 -13.14 10.46
CA TYR A 94 20.36 -11.70 10.27
C TYR A 94 21.75 -11.17 9.93
N ASP A 95 21.89 -10.59 8.74
CA ASP A 95 23.07 -9.85 8.33
C ASP A 95 22.65 -8.55 7.67
N ARG A 96 23.04 -7.44 8.30
CA ARG A 96 22.73 -6.09 7.81
C ARG A 96 23.32 -5.82 6.43
N ALA A 97 24.48 -6.40 6.10
CA ALA A 97 25.13 -6.17 4.81
C ALA A 97 24.33 -6.75 3.63
N THR A 98 23.55 -7.80 3.87
CA THR A 98 22.73 -8.49 2.86
C THR A 98 21.25 -8.17 2.97
N ARG A 99 20.83 -7.39 3.97
CA ARG A 99 19.44 -6.95 4.23
C ARG A 99 18.66 -6.60 2.96
N SER A 100 19.15 -5.65 2.15
CA SER A 100 18.44 -5.18 0.94
C SER A 100 18.31 -6.24 -0.17
N SER A 101 19.02 -7.37 -0.06
CA SER A 101 18.93 -8.47 -1.02
C SER A 101 17.99 -9.59 -0.59
N VAL A 102 17.62 -9.63 0.70
CA VAL A 102 16.83 -10.72 1.30
C VAL A 102 15.52 -10.26 1.92
N MET A 103 15.18 -8.97 1.84
CA MET A 103 13.91 -8.46 2.34
C MET A 103 13.49 -7.15 1.67
N GLY A 104 12.17 -6.96 1.57
CA GLY A 104 11.52 -5.69 1.26
C GLY A 104 10.97 -5.01 2.51
N GLY A 105 9.96 -4.14 2.34
CA GLY A 105 9.28 -3.47 3.45
C GLY A 105 8.58 -4.46 4.39
N MET A 106 7.70 -5.30 3.84
CA MET A 106 6.83 -6.18 4.63
C MET A 106 7.27 -7.65 4.66
N ASN A 107 8.24 -8.05 3.82
CA ASN A 107 8.50 -9.46 3.55
C ASN A 107 9.99 -9.78 3.59
N TYR A 108 10.32 -10.95 4.15
CA TYR A 108 11.62 -11.61 4.10
C TYR A 108 11.60 -12.69 3.01
N HIS A 109 12.68 -12.79 2.24
CA HIS A 109 12.79 -13.64 1.06
C HIS A 109 13.88 -14.70 1.29
N ILE A 110 13.47 -15.96 1.32
CA ILE A 110 14.35 -17.10 1.48
C ILE A 110 14.60 -17.73 0.12
N GLU A 111 15.87 -17.83 -0.29
CA GLU A 111 16.22 -18.55 -1.50
C GLU A 111 16.20 -20.06 -1.27
N VAL A 112 15.46 -20.77 -2.11
CA VAL A 112 15.49 -22.23 -2.21
C VAL A 112 16.26 -22.60 -3.47
N ARG A 113 17.47 -23.13 -3.32
CA ARG A 113 18.41 -23.39 -4.42
C ARG A 113 18.40 -24.87 -4.76
N PHE A 114 17.98 -25.20 -5.97
CA PHE A 114 17.95 -26.57 -6.46
C PHE A 114 19.28 -26.99 -7.10
N ASP A 115 19.59 -28.29 -7.04
CA ASP A 115 20.84 -28.85 -7.57
C ASP A 115 21.02 -28.68 -9.09
N ASP A 116 19.93 -28.42 -9.81
CA ASP A 116 19.95 -28.15 -11.25
C ASP A 116 20.15 -26.66 -11.60
N GLY A 117 20.43 -25.82 -10.61
CA GLY A 117 20.73 -24.39 -10.77
C GLY A 117 19.51 -23.48 -10.78
N ILE A 118 18.28 -24.01 -10.71
CA ILE A 118 17.08 -23.19 -10.54
C ILE A 118 16.99 -22.69 -9.09
N THR A 119 16.51 -21.46 -8.90
CA THR A 119 16.26 -20.89 -7.58
C THR A 119 14.82 -20.42 -7.48
N TRP A 120 14.15 -20.78 -6.39
CA TRP A 120 12.86 -20.22 -5.99
C TRP A 120 13.01 -19.28 -4.81
N ILE A 121 11.98 -18.47 -4.57
CA ILE A 121 11.84 -17.65 -3.35
C ILE A 121 10.70 -18.23 -2.52
N ALA A 122 10.95 -18.47 -1.24
CA ALA A 122 9.89 -18.50 -0.23
C ALA A 122 9.78 -17.11 0.40
N ARG A 123 8.68 -16.42 0.10
CA ARG A 123 8.37 -15.10 0.62
C ARG A 123 7.57 -15.25 1.90
N VAL A 124 8.12 -14.74 2.99
CA VAL A 124 7.57 -14.83 4.34
C VAL A 124 7.29 -13.43 4.85
N ARG A 125 6.10 -13.20 5.43
CA ARG A 125 5.77 -11.90 5.98
C ARG A 125 6.52 -11.64 7.29
N ARG A 126 7.09 -10.44 7.40
CA ARG A 126 7.68 -9.91 8.63
C ARG A 126 6.60 -9.70 9.70
N PHE A 127 6.99 -9.71 10.97
CA PHE A 127 6.06 -9.50 12.07
C PHE A 127 6.64 -8.59 13.15
N ASN A 128 6.05 -7.40 13.29
CA ASN A 128 6.35 -6.38 14.30
C ASN A 128 5.10 -5.50 14.53
N ALA A 129 5.21 -4.45 15.33
CA ALA A 129 4.13 -3.51 15.63
C ALA A 129 3.37 -2.93 14.42
N THR A 130 3.94 -2.87 13.21
CA THR A 130 3.20 -2.37 12.02
C THR A 130 2.37 -3.46 11.33
N SER A 131 2.50 -4.71 11.77
CA SER A 131 1.78 -5.83 11.17
C SER A 131 0.32 -5.85 11.62
N PRO A 132 -0.65 -6.03 10.71
CA PRO A 132 -2.05 -6.11 11.11
C PRO A 132 -2.35 -7.43 11.82
N PRO A 133 -3.54 -7.57 12.45
CA PRO A 133 -3.97 -8.82 13.03
C PRO A 133 -3.95 -9.98 12.03
N LYS A 134 -3.73 -11.18 12.56
CA LYS A 134 -3.52 -12.42 11.78
C LYS A 134 -4.59 -12.67 10.71
N ALA A 135 -5.86 -12.46 11.03
CA ALA A 135 -6.96 -12.66 10.09
C ALA A 135 -6.81 -11.82 8.81
N LEU A 136 -6.33 -10.58 8.95
CA LEU A 136 -6.08 -9.69 7.82
C LEU A 136 -4.79 -10.06 7.09
N ARG A 137 -3.71 -10.43 7.80
CA ARG A 137 -2.49 -10.95 7.14
C ARG A 137 -2.77 -12.15 6.25
N ASP A 138 -3.55 -13.12 6.76
CA ASP A 138 -3.94 -14.30 5.98
C ASP A 138 -4.77 -13.92 4.76
N TYR A 139 -5.65 -12.92 4.87
CA TYR A 139 -6.46 -12.43 3.76
C TYR A 139 -5.60 -11.76 2.68
N ILE A 140 -4.66 -10.90 3.09
CA ILE A 140 -3.69 -10.25 2.19
C ILE A 140 -2.84 -11.30 1.46
N LEU A 141 -2.30 -12.29 2.17
CA LEU A 141 -1.50 -13.36 1.57
C LEU A 141 -2.32 -14.14 0.52
N ARG A 142 -3.54 -14.58 0.88
CA ARG A 142 -4.43 -15.27 -0.08
C ARG A 142 -4.71 -14.42 -1.31
N SER A 143 -4.91 -13.12 -1.12
CA SER A 143 -5.19 -12.19 -2.21
C SER A 143 -4.01 -12.01 -3.15
N GLU A 144 -2.79 -11.94 -2.61
CA GLU A 144 -1.57 -11.91 -3.42
C GLU A 144 -1.40 -13.19 -4.24
N VAL A 145 -1.59 -14.36 -3.62
CA VAL A 145 -1.54 -15.66 -4.31
C VAL A 145 -2.57 -15.71 -5.44
N ALA A 146 -3.81 -15.27 -5.18
CA ALA A 146 -4.86 -15.23 -6.20
C ALA A 146 -4.48 -14.30 -7.37
N THR A 147 -3.89 -13.15 -7.06
CA THR A 147 -3.39 -12.21 -8.07
C THR A 147 -2.27 -12.81 -8.93
N LEU A 148 -1.28 -13.45 -8.32
CA LEU A 148 -0.16 -14.07 -9.05
C LEU A 148 -0.64 -15.23 -9.94
N ILE A 149 -1.57 -16.06 -9.46
CA ILE A 149 -2.18 -17.14 -10.26
C ILE A 149 -3.00 -16.57 -11.43
N PHE A 150 -3.68 -15.44 -11.25
CA PHE A 150 -4.35 -14.75 -12.34
C PHE A 150 -3.35 -14.25 -13.37
N LEU A 151 -2.25 -13.63 -12.94
CA LEU A 151 -1.21 -13.07 -13.81
C LEU A 151 -0.49 -14.14 -14.65
N GLU A 152 -0.36 -15.38 -14.15
CA GLU A 152 0.19 -16.52 -14.93
C GLU A 152 -0.58 -16.76 -16.24
N LYS A 153 -1.86 -16.37 -16.29
CA LYS A 153 -2.72 -16.51 -17.48
C LYS A 153 -2.58 -15.32 -18.46
N THR A 154 -1.71 -14.36 -18.16
CA THR A 154 -1.51 -13.12 -18.92
C THR A 154 -0.09 -13.04 -19.48
N GLY A 155 0.17 -12.04 -20.33
CA GLY A 155 1.52 -11.72 -20.80
C GLY A 155 2.36 -10.89 -19.81
N VAL A 156 1.86 -10.56 -18.62
CA VAL A 156 2.60 -9.77 -17.62
C VAL A 156 3.72 -10.62 -17.01
N PRO A 157 4.98 -10.15 -16.97
CA PRO A 157 6.08 -10.92 -16.39
C PRO A 157 6.00 -10.90 -14.85
N ALA A 158 5.17 -11.75 -14.26
CA ALA A 158 5.03 -11.88 -12.81
C ALA A 158 5.58 -13.23 -12.30
N PRO A 159 5.95 -13.36 -11.02
CA PRO A 159 6.42 -14.63 -10.45
C PRO A 159 5.33 -15.71 -10.51
N LYS A 160 5.69 -16.91 -10.97
CA LYS A 160 4.80 -18.08 -10.86
C LYS A 160 4.77 -18.58 -9.41
N VAL A 161 3.56 -18.85 -8.90
CA VAL A 161 3.37 -19.50 -7.59
C VAL A 161 3.42 -21.01 -7.75
N TYR A 162 4.21 -21.67 -6.91
CA TYR A 162 4.29 -23.13 -6.81
C TYR A 162 3.47 -23.66 -5.65
N ASP A 163 3.43 -22.92 -4.54
CA ASP A 163 2.69 -23.30 -3.34
C ASP A 163 2.55 -22.12 -2.38
N TYR A 164 1.67 -22.24 -1.39
CA TYR A 164 1.57 -21.28 -0.30
C TYR A 164 0.99 -21.95 0.95
N ALA A 165 1.24 -21.34 2.11
CA ALA A 165 0.54 -21.71 3.34
C ALA A 165 0.26 -20.47 4.17
N LEU A 166 -0.88 -20.49 4.87
CA LEU A 166 -1.24 -19.46 5.84
C LEU A 166 -0.61 -19.75 7.20
N GLU A 167 -0.67 -18.78 8.09
CA GLU A 167 -0.07 -18.86 9.42
C GLU A 167 -0.95 -19.72 10.37
N HIS A 168 -1.16 -21.02 10.10
CA HIS A 168 -1.97 -21.89 10.97
C HIS A 168 -1.11 -22.87 11.77
N SER A 169 -1.67 -23.43 12.86
CA SER A 169 -0.97 -24.44 13.69
C SER A 169 -0.52 -25.66 12.88
N ASP A 170 -1.25 -25.98 11.82
CA ASP A 170 -1.01 -27.14 10.98
C ASP A 170 -0.03 -26.86 9.84
N ASN A 171 0.46 -25.61 9.71
CA ASN A 171 1.50 -25.27 8.77
C ASN A 171 2.87 -25.69 9.35
N PRO A 172 3.53 -26.73 8.80
CA PRO A 172 4.77 -27.25 9.37
C PRO A 172 5.96 -26.30 9.20
N VAL A 173 5.87 -25.31 8.31
CA VAL A 173 6.86 -24.22 8.15
C VAL A 173 6.73 -23.17 9.27
N ARG A 174 5.63 -23.21 10.04
CA ARG A 174 5.29 -22.37 11.21
C ARG A 174 5.00 -20.89 10.93
N VAL A 175 5.31 -20.42 9.72
CA VAL A 175 5.01 -19.06 9.26
C VAL A 175 4.22 -19.10 7.95
N GLY A 176 3.38 -18.10 7.71
CA GLY A 176 2.76 -17.92 6.39
C GLY A 176 3.81 -17.66 5.31
N PHE A 177 3.68 -18.33 4.17
CA PHE A 177 4.63 -18.18 3.06
C PHE A 177 3.97 -18.31 1.69
N ILE A 178 4.62 -17.74 0.68
CA ILE A 178 4.39 -18.00 -0.75
C ILE A 178 5.68 -18.55 -1.34
N LEU A 179 5.64 -19.74 -1.95
CA LEU A 179 6.76 -20.33 -2.67
C LEU A 179 6.57 -20.06 -4.17
N MET A 180 7.49 -19.30 -4.76
CA MET A 180 7.35 -18.76 -6.11
C MET A 180 8.69 -18.62 -6.85
N ASP A 181 8.63 -18.25 -8.12
CA ASP A 181 9.82 -17.97 -8.92
C ASP A 181 10.72 -16.88 -8.31
N LYS A 182 12.04 -17.07 -8.46
CA LYS A 182 13.01 -15.98 -8.39
C LYS A 182 13.22 -15.42 -9.79
N LEU A 183 12.59 -14.28 -10.10
CA LEU A 183 12.79 -13.62 -11.39
C LEU A 183 14.20 -13.02 -11.51
N PRO A 184 14.81 -13.01 -12.71
CA PRO A 184 16.13 -12.41 -12.93
C PRO A 184 16.05 -10.88 -12.96
N GLY A 185 17.21 -10.22 -12.90
CA GLY A 185 17.32 -8.76 -12.96
C GLY A 185 17.49 -8.09 -11.60
N LYS A 186 17.46 -6.76 -11.59
CA LYS A 186 17.57 -5.91 -10.40
C LYS A 186 16.44 -4.89 -10.39
N SER A 187 16.01 -4.47 -9.21
CA SER A 187 15.04 -3.38 -9.07
C SER A 187 15.51 -2.11 -9.79
N LEU A 188 14.61 -1.55 -10.58
CA LEU A 188 14.83 -0.35 -11.36
C LEU A 188 15.09 0.85 -10.43
N ARG A 189 16.22 1.51 -10.65
CA ARG A 189 16.55 2.79 -10.00
C ARG A 189 16.31 3.95 -10.97
N TRP A 190 15.07 4.43 -10.99
CA TRP A 190 14.61 5.47 -11.93
C TRP A 190 15.53 6.70 -11.95
N SER A 191 15.93 7.20 -10.78
CA SER A 191 16.78 8.37 -10.61
C SER A 191 18.15 8.27 -11.27
N THR A 192 18.67 7.04 -11.43
CA THR A 192 19.99 6.78 -12.04
C THR A 192 19.92 6.38 -13.52
N ALA A 193 18.73 6.06 -14.03
CA ALA A 193 18.52 5.68 -15.42
C ALA A 193 18.63 6.89 -16.35
N THR A 194 19.24 6.70 -17.52
CA THR A 194 19.27 7.72 -18.59
C THR A 194 17.88 7.89 -19.21
N GLN A 195 17.65 8.99 -19.92
CA GLN A 195 16.38 9.23 -20.62
C GLN A 195 16.03 8.08 -21.58
N GLN A 196 17.00 7.59 -22.36
CA GLN A 196 16.78 6.49 -23.30
C GLN A 196 16.39 5.18 -22.58
N GLN A 197 17.00 4.91 -21.42
CA GLN A 197 16.66 3.76 -20.60
C GLN A 197 15.26 3.88 -20.01
N ARG A 198 14.87 5.07 -19.51
CA ARG A 198 13.52 5.35 -19.02
C ARG A 198 12.48 5.18 -20.12
N GLU A 199 12.71 5.76 -21.30
CA GLU A 199 11.84 5.59 -22.47
C GLU A 199 11.67 4.11 -22.84
N LYS A 200 12.74 3.32 -22.82
CA LYS A 200 12.70 1.88 -23.08
C LYS A 200 11.86 1.14 -22.04
N VAL A 201 12.00 1.46 -20.75
CA VAL A 201 11.18 0.85 -19.69
C VAL A 201 9.72 1.26 -19.83
N MET A 202 9.44 2.55 -20.08
CA MET A 202 8.09 3.05 -20.30
C MET A 202 7.40 2.36 -21.49
N ASP A 203 8.13 2.08 -22.56
CA ASP A 203 7.57 1.38 -23.72
C ASP A 203 7.12 -0.04 -23.37
N GLN A 204 7.92 -0.78 -22.59
CA GLN A 204 7.58 -2.13 -22.12
C GLN A 204 6.47 -2.11 -21.05
N LEU A 205 6.45 -1.10 -20.18
CA LEU A 205 5.37 -0.90 -19.22
C LEU A 205 4.04 -0.57 -19.93
N ALA A 206 4.08 0.14 -21.05
CA ALA A 206 2.92 0.38 -21.88
C ALA A 206 2.35 -0.94 -22.46
N ASP A 207 3.22 -1.89 -22.84
CA ASP A 207 2.77 -3.23 -23.23
C ASP A 207 2.07 -3.97 -22.07
N THR A 208 2.54 -3.77 -20.83
CA THR A 208 1.88 -4.32 -19.63
C THR A 208 0.48 -3.72 -19.42
N PHE A 209 0.32 -2.40 -19.58
CA PHE A 209 -0.98 -1.74 -19.51
C PHE A 209 -1.95 -2.28 -20.59
N VAL A 210 -1.44 -2.44 -21.81
CA VAL A 210 -2.20 -3.02 -22.93
C VAL A 210 -2.61 -4.46 -22.65
N GLU A 211 -1.73 -5.26 -22.04
CA GLU A 211 -2.04 -6.64 -21.66
C GLU A 211 -3.11 -6.69 -20.57
N LEU A 212 -2.96 -5.95 -19.47
CA LEU A 212 -3.93 -5.93 -18.37
C LEU A 212 -5.31 -5.43 -18.80
N HIS A 213 -5.38 -4.49 -19.75
CA HIS A 213 -6.64 -4.00 -20.32
C HIS A 213 -7.45 -5.09 -21.07
N LYS A 214 -6.88 -6.27 -21.36
CA LYS A 214 -7.63 -7.38 -21.98
C LYS A 214 -8.51 -8.14 -20.99
N TYR A 215 -8.35 -7.92 -19.69
CA TYR A 215 -8.97 -8.72 -18.64
C TYR A 215 -9.85 -7.86 -17.72
N PRO A 216 -11.08 -7.52 -18.14
CA PRO A 216 -12.02 -6.76 -17.33
C PRO A 216 -12.67 -7.63 -16.23
N PHE A 217 -13.00 -6.98 -15.11
CA PHE A 217 -13.76 -7.50 -13.98
C PHE A 217 -15.06 -6.72 -13.78
N ASP A 218 -16.01 -7.31 -13.06
CA ASP A 218 -17.33 -6.71 -12.82
C ASP A 218 -17.44 -5.94 -11.49
N LEU A 219 -16.48 -6.14 -10.58
CA LEU A 219 -16.47 -5.54 -9.25
C LEU A 219 -15.13 -4.87 -8.96
N LEU A 220 -15.17 -3.91 -8.06
CA LEU A 220 -14.03 -3.19 -7.51
C LEU A 220 -13.66 -3.79 -6.14
N GLY A 221 -12.53 -4.46 -6.05
CA GLY A 221 -12.03 -5.10 -4.85
C GLY A 221 -10.74 -5.86 -5.12
N SER A 222 -10.44 -6.90 -4.37
CA SER A 222 -9.23 -7.72 -4.56
C SER A 222 -9.59 -9.13 -5.02
N LEU A 223 -8.75 -9.73 -5.88
CA LEU A 223 -8.79 -11.17 -6.10
C LEU A 223 -8.49 -11.86 -4.76
N ASP A 224 -9.32 -12.80 -4.32
CA ASP A 224 -9.23 -13.39 -2.97
C ASP A 224 -9.31 -14.92 -2.93
N ILE A 225 -9.70 -15.56 -4.04
CA ILE A 225 -9.78 -17.01 -4.17
C ILE A 225 -8.73 -17.50 -5.19
N PRO A 226 -7.63 -18.13 -4.72
CA PRO A 226 -6.61 -18.69 -5.60
C PRO A 226 -7.17 -19.63 -6.67
N GLY A 227 -6.87 -19.32 -7.93
CA GLY A 227 -7.34 -20.11 -9.09
C GLY A 227 -8.64 -19.61 -9.73
N GLU A 228 -9.42 -18.80 -9.02
CA GLU A 228 -10.67 -18.21 -9.51
C GLU A 228 -10.49 -16.72 -9.84
N SER A 229 -11.39 -16.19 -10.66
CA SER A 229 -11.46 -14.75 -10.98
C SER A 229 -12.49 -14.03 -10.09
N HIS A 230 -12.69 -14.52 -8.86
CA HIS A 230 -13.60 -13.93 -7.89
C HIS A 230 -12.99 -12.66 -7.28
N ILE A 231 -13.80 -11.61 -7.17
CA ILE A 231 -13.42 -10.33 -6.57
C ILE A 231 -14.13 -10.20 -5.22
N GLY A 232 -13.33 -10.28 -4.16
CA GLY A 232 -13.74 -10.03 -2.78
C GLY A 232 -13.48 -8.59 -2.35
N ALA A 233 -13.60 -8.37 -1.04
CA ALA A 233 -13.32 -7.07 -0.42
C ALA A 233 -11.85 -6.67 -0.59
N PHE A 234 -11.53 -5.38 -0.37
CA PHE A 234 -10.15 -4.93 -0.47
C PHE A 234 -9.27 -5.62 0.58
N ALA A 235 -8.22 -6.29 0.12
CA ALA A 235 -7.24 -6.90 0.99
C ALA A 235 -6.21 -5.85 1.43
N GLN A 236 -6.60 -4.88 2.26
CA GLN A 236 -5.76 -3.76 2.71
C GLN A 236 -6.10 -3.32 4.14
N GLU A 237 -5.07 -2.92 4.90
CA GLU A 237 -5.17 -2.43 6.28
C GLU A 237 -5.94 -1.13 6.41
N SER A 238 -5.73 -0.19 5.47
CA SER A 238 -6.41 1.11 5.43
C SER A 238 -7.92 1.00 5.13
N LEU A 239 -8.35 -0.13 4.57
CA LEU A 239 -9.74 -0.39 4.16
C LEU A 239 -10.42 -1.47 5.03
N THR A 240 -9.80 -1.83 6.15
CA THR A 240 -10.32 -2.83 7.08
C THR A 240 -10.51 -2.24 8.47
N ASP A 241 -11.68 -2.50 9.05
CA ASP A 241 -11.98 -2.18 10.43
C ASP A 241 -12.03 -3.45 11.29
N PHE A 242 -11.78 -3.27 12.59
CA PHE A 242 -12.01 -4.29 13.59
C PHE A 242 -12.98 -3.74 14.62
N LYS A 243 -14.18 -4.33 14.68
CA LYS A 243 -15.19 -4.02 15.70
C LYS A 243 -15.45 -5.30 16.47
N GLN A 244 -15.34 -5.22 17.80
CA GLN A 244 -15.56 -6.38 18.68
C GLN A 244 -14.74 -7.65 18.31
N SER A 245 -13.53 -7.47 17.76
CA SER A 245 -12.66 -8.56 17.26
C SER A 245 -13.18 -9.29 16.01
N GLU A 246 -14.18 -8.73 15.35
CA GLU A 246 -14.59 -9.13 14.02
C GLU A 246 -13.95 -8.20 12.98
N MET A 247 -13.43 -8.81 11.92
CA MET A 247 -12.86 -8.11 10.78
C MET A 247 -13.99 -7.65 9.86
N HIS A 248 -14.12 -6.35 9.66
CA HIS A 248 -15.06 -5.73 8.74
C HIS A 248 -14.29 -5.10 7.59
N THR A 249 -14.42 -5.68 6.41
CA THR A 249 -13.71 -5.24 5.21
C THR A 249 -14.56 -4.27 4.38
N THR A 250 -13.92 -3.32 3.71
CA THR A 250 -14.58 -2.46 2.72
C THR A 250 -14.67 -3.17 1.38
N GLY A 251 -15.83 -3.12 0.73
CA GLY A 251 -16.08 -3.74 -0.58
C GLY A 251 -16.41 -5.24 -0.52
N PRO A 252 -16.47 -5.93 -1.67
CA PRO A 252 -16.29 -5.38 -3.01
C PRO A 252 -17.38 -4.36 -3.35
N SER A 253 -17.09 -3.42 -4.24
CA SER A 253 -18.01 -2.35 -4.64
C SER A 253 -18.41 -2.50 -6.11
N SER A 254 -19.64 -2.10 -6.43
CA SER A 254 -20.14 -2.13 -7.81
C SER A 254 -19.82 -0.85 -8.58
N SER A 255 -19.38 0.20 -7.86
CA SER A 255 -19.01 1.48 -8.44
C SER A 255 -17.87 2.15 -7.67
N LEU A 256 -17.14 3.02 -8.38
CA LEU A 256 -16.09 3.86 -7.80
C LEU A 256 -16.64 4.82 -6.72
N GLY A 257 -17.85 5.34 -6.92
CA GLY A 257 -18.50 6.23 -5.94
C GLY A 257 -18.78 5.54 -4.61
N GLU A 258 -19.34 4.32 -4.65
CA GLU A 258 -19.56 3.51 -3.43
C GLU A 258 -18.25 3.25 -2.69
N TYR A 259 -17.16 2.97 -3.42
CA TYR A 259 -15.84 2.78 -2.83
C TYR A 259 -15.32 4.04 -2.14
N HIS A 260 -15.30 5.19 -2.82
CA HIS A 260 -14.82 6.43 -2.22
C HIS A 260 -15.65 6.84 -1.00
N ILE A 261 -16.96 6.70 -1.08
CA ILE A 261 -17.85 7.00 0.05
C ILE A 261 -17.53 6.08 1.24
N SER A 262 -17.43 4.76 1.01
CA SER A 262 -17.19 3.79 2.07
C SER A 262 -15.80 3.94 2.70
N SER A 263 -14.76 4.19 1.89
CA SER A 263 -13.39 4.38 2.39
C SER A 263 -13.24 5.66 3.22
N ILE A 264 -13.81 6.77 2.75
CA ILE A 264 -13.77 8.05 3.47
C ILE A 264 -14.62 7.98 4.75
N GLN A 265 -15.77 7.30 4.72
CA GLN A 265 -16.58 7.07 5.92
C GLN A 265 -15.83 6.25 6.97
N LEU A 266 -15.10 5.20 6.55
CA LEU A 266 -14.26 4.44 7.47
C LEU A 266 -13.20 5.34 8.12
N ILE A 267 -12.54 6.21 7.36
CA ILE A 267 -11.54 7.15 7.91
C ILE A 267 -12.19 8.11 8.92
N LEU A 268 -13.35 8.68 8.60
CA LEU A 268 -14.10 9.55 9.51
C LEU A 268 -14.46 8.84 10.81
N ASP A 269 -14.94 7.59 10.74
CA ASP A 269 -15.22 6.74 11.90
C ASP A 269 -13.96 6.46 12.74
N LEU A 270 -12.81 6.27 12.09
CA LEU A 270 -11.53 6.03 12.78
C LEU A 270 -11.00 7.28 13.47
N ILE A 271 -11.15 8.46 12.87
CA ILE A 271 -10.83 9.75 13.51
C ILE A 271 -11.71 9.96 14.76
N VAL A 272 -13.02 9.73 14.64
CA VAL A 272 -13.97 9.85 15.76
C VAL A 272 -13.73 8.80 16.85
N ARG A 273 -13.05 7.70 16.55
CA ARG A 273 -12.57 6.71 17.54
C ARG A 273 -11.18 6.96 18.08
N ASP A 274 -10.51 8.04 17.64
CA ASP A 274 -9.14 8.36 18.01
C ASP A 274 -8.10 7.31 17.54
N GLU A 275 -8.46 6.52 16.52
CA GLU A 275 -7.60 5.50 15.89
C GLU A 275 -6.78 6.08 14.73
N MET A 276 -7.13 7.25 14.19
CA MET A 276 -6.38 7.92 13.12
C MET A 276 -6.28 9.42 13.36
N TYR A 277 -5.18 10.01 12.90
CA TYR A 277 -4.92 11.46 12.93
C TYR A 277 -5.11 12.11 14.31
N SER A 278 -4.80 11.38 15.39
CA SER A 278 -5.12 11.80 16.76
C SER A 278 -4.49 13.15 17.16
N GLN A 279 -3.37 13.52 16.56
CA GLN A 279 -2.69 14.81 16.81
C GLN A 279 -3.36 15.99 16.09
N ARG A 280 -4.16 15.74 15.04
CA ARG A 280 -4.82 16.75 14.19
C ARG A 280 -6.27 16.37 13.88
N ALA A 281 -6.97 15.76 14.83
CA ALA A 281 -8.24 15.10 14.58
C ALA A 281 -9.31 16.01 13.95
N VAL A 282 -9.43 17.26 14.43
CA VAL A 282 -10.40 18.24 13.88
C VAL A 282 -10.07 18.59 12.44
N ASP A 283 -8.80 18.87 12.14
CA ASP A 283 -8.35 19.24 10.79
C ASP A 283 -8.53 18.07 9.82
N ALA A 284 -8.09 16.88 10.23
CA ALA A 284 -8.29 15.65 9.46
C ALA A 284 -9.79 15.39 9.21
N TYR A 285 -10.65 15.58 10.22
CA TYR A 285 -12.08 15.34 10.07
C TYR A 285 -12.73 16.26 9.03
N ILE A 286 -12.47 17.57 9.09
CA ILE A 286 -13.05 18.52 8.13
C ILE A 286 -12.49 18.31 6.71
N ILE A 287 -11.22 17.90 6.57
CA ILE A 287 -10.62 17.50 5.29
C ILE A 287 -11.39 16.31 4.72
N HIS A 288 -11.52 15.23 5.46
CA HIS A 288 -12.16 14.01 4.96
C HIS A 288 -13.67 14.20 4.74
N ARG A 289 -14.33 15.04 5.55
CA ARG A 289 -15.71 15.44 5.27
C ARG A 289 -15.82 16.18 3.96
N TYR A 290 -14.92 17.13 3.69
CA TYR A 290 -14.86 17.79 2.41
C TYR A 290 -14.58 16.84 1.24
N LEU A 291 -13.66 15.88 1.39
CA LEU A 291 -13.40 14.88 0.36
C LEU A 291 -14.65 14.03 0.06
N LEU A 292 -15.46 13.71 1.07
CA LEU A 292 -16.72 12.99 0.87
C LEU A 292 -17.72 13.81 0.02
N ASP A 293 -17.84 15.11 0.29
CA ASP A 293 -18.69 16.02 -0.49
C ASP A 293 -18.13 16.24 -1.92
N LEU A 294 -16.82 16.07 -2.09
CA LEU A 294 -16.12 16.22 -3.37
C LEU A 294 -16.24 14.98 -4.27
N VAL A 295 -16.65 13.82 -3.76
CA VAL A 295 -16.77 12.57 -4.53
C VAL A 295 -17.47 12.77 -5.89
N PRO A 296 -18.65 13.42 -6.00
CA PRO A 296 -19.32 13.63 -7.28
C PRO A 296 -18.52 14.42 -8.33
N HIS A 297 -17.55 15.23 -7.89
CA HIS A 297 -16.71 16.08 -8.75
C HIS A 297 -15.46 15.36 -9.27
N VAL A 298 -15.06 14.25 -8.64
CA VAL A 298 -13.86 13.49 -9.02
C VAL A 298 -14.18 12.19 -9.76
N LEU A 299 -15.46 11.79 -9.77
CA LEU A 299 -15.90 10.68 -10.58
C LEU A 299 -15.70 10.98 -12.08
N PRO A 300 -15.16 10.04 -12.87
CA PRO A 300 -15.01 10.23 -14.30
C PRO A 300 -16.34 10.60 -14.99
N ALA A 301 -16.32 11.62 -15.84
CA ALA A 301 -17.52 12.11 -16.54
C ALA A 301 -18.08 11.09 -17.54
N VAL A 302 -17.22 10.22 -18.06
CA VAL A 302 -17.63 9.10 -18.91
C VAL A 302 -17.99 7.96 -17.98
N HIS A 303 -19.20 7.42 -18.12
CA HIS A 303 -19.47 6.06 -17.66
C HIS A 303 -18.55 5.14 -18.47
N ASP A 304 -17.33 4.95 -17.98
CA ASP A 304 -16.51 3.80 -18.31
C ASP A 304 -17.45 2.58 -18.28
N ASP A 305 -17.16 1.59 -19.13
CA ASP A 305 -17.92 0.38 -19.48
C ASP A 305 -18.45 -0.49 -18.31
N LYS A 306 -18.46 0.04 -17.08
CA LYS A 306 -18.77 -0.59 -15.80
C LYS A 306 -17.83 -1.78 -15.54
N LYS A 307 -16.66 -1.77 -16.17
CA LYS A 307 -15.61 -2.74 -15.93
C LYS A 307 -14.53 -2.15 -15.06
N PHE A 308 -13.86 -3.03 -14.36
CA PHE A 308 -12.70 -2.74 -13.54
C PHE A 308 -11.52 -3.57 -14.03
N TYR A 309 -10.30 -3.11 -13.77
CA TYR A 309 -9.09 -3.70 -14.28
C TYR A 309 -8.06 -3.81 -13.17
N LEU A 310 -7.24 -4.85 -13.20
CA LEU A 310 -6.22 -5.06 -12.18
C LEU A 310 -5.25 -3.86 -12.15
N LYS A 311 -5.04 -3.31 -10.95
CA LYS A 311 -4.11 -2.24 -10.64
C LYS A 311 -3.07 -2.74 -9.64
N HIS A 312 -1.81 -2.46 -9.93
CA HIS A 312 -0.72 -2.64 -8.98
C HIS A 312 -0.81 -1.57 -7.87
N ALA A 313 -0.71 -1.98 -6.61
CA ALA A 313 -0.86 -1.05 -5.48
C ALA A 313 0.39 -0.17 -5.25
N ASP A 314 1.58 -0.68 -5.57
CA ASP A 314 2.85 -0.01 -5.33
C ASP A 314 3.56 0.44 -6.63
N ASP A 315 2.87 1.20 -7.48
CA ASP A 315 3.36 1.57 -8.82
C ASP A 315 4.46 2.66 -8.84
N LYS A 316 5.28 2.75 -7.78
CA LYS A 316 6.40 3.71 -7.59
C LYS A 316 7.69 3.38 -8.37
N GLY A 317 7.77 2.19 -8.98
CA GLY A 317 8.76 1.79 -9.98
C GLY A 317 9.88 0.84 -9.52
N ASP A 318 10.18 0.73 -8.23
CA ASP A 318 11.20 -0.19 -7.68
C ASP A 318 10.76 -1.67 -7.67
N HIS A 319 9.47 -1.91 -7.83
CA HIS A 319 8.85 -3.22 -8.08
C HIS A 319 9.09 -3.75 -9.51
N ILE A 320 9.67 -2.94 -10.41
CA ILE A 320 10.06 -3.36 -11.77
C ILE A 320 11.48 -3.88 -11.74
N LEU A 321 11.67 -5.14 -12.12
CA LEU A 321 12.98 -5.76 -12.33
C LEU A 321 13.44 -5.56 -13.77
N VAL A 322 14.69 -5.15 -13.93
CA VAL A 322 15.33 -4.99 -15.24
C VAL A 322 16.66 -5.72 -15.33
N ASP A 323 17.01 -6.18 -16.53
CA ASP A 323 18.36 -6.66 -16.85
C ASP A 323 19.34 -5.50 -17.14
N GLU A 324 20.58 -5.83 -17.49
CA GLU A 324 21.63 -4.84 -17.77
C GLU A 324 21.33 -3.98 -19.02
N ASP A 325 20.44 -4.45 -19.90
CA ASP A 325 19.98 -3.74 -21.10
C ASP A 325 18.67 -2.98 -20.87
N PHE A 326 18.15 -2.94 -19.64
CA PHE A 326 16.86 -2.33 -19.28
C PHE A 326 15.65 -3.00 -19.95
N ASN A 327 15.72 -4.30 -20.24
CA ASN A 327 14.51 -5.09 -20.52
C ASN A 327 13.81 -5.41 -19.20
N ILE A 328 12.48 -5.28 -19.15
CA ILE A 328 11.69 -5.70 -17.99
C ILE A 328 11.73 -7.23 -17.92
N THR A 329 12.27 -7.74 -16.82
CA THR A 329 12.37 -9.17 -16.54
C THR A 329 11.34 -9.64 -15.53
N GLY A 330 10.73 -8.72 -14.79
CA GLY A 330 9.73 -9.02 -13.77
C GLY A 330 9.02 -7.79 -13.24
N ILE A 331 7.75 -7.95 -12.89
CA ILE A 331 6.96 -7.03 -12.09
C ILE A 331 6.57 -7.81 -10.84
N ILE A 332 7.11 -7.40 -9.70
CA ILE A 332 6.96 -8.09 -8.41
C ILE A 332 6.15 -7.23 -7.44
N ASP A 333 5.97 -7.71 -6.20
CA ASP A 333 5.28 -6.98 -5.14
C ASP A 333 3.78 -6.69 -5.39
N TRP A 334 3.06 -7.74 -5.80
CA TRP A 334 1.61 -7.70 -6.05
C TRP A 334 0.76 -7.75 -4.77
N GLU A 335 1.37 -7.50 -3.61
CA GLU A 335 0.64 -7.33 -2.35
C GLU A 335 -0.31 -6.13 -2.49
N TRP A 336 -1.52 -6.25 -1.93
CA TRP A 336 -2.57 -5.22 -2.00
C TRP A 336 -3.13 -4.88 -3.40
N ALA A 337 -2.74 -5.63 -4.44
CA ALA A 337 -3.30 -5.48 -5.77
C ALA A 337 -4.83 -5.61 -5.74
N HIS A 338 -5.49 -4.79 -6.57
CA HIS A 338 -6.94 -4.67 -6.57
C HIS A 338 -7.41 -4.23 -7.95
N THR A 339 -8.68 -4.46 -8.26
CA THR A 339 -9.31 -3.96 -9.46
C THR A 339 -9.73 -2.50 -9.26
N ALA A 340 -9.47 -1.64 -10.24
CA ALA A 340 -9.82 -0.23 -10.21
C ALA A 340 -10.58 0.17 -11.48
N SER A 341 -11.24 1.33 -11.48
CA SER A 341 -11.86 1.85 -12.72
C SER A 341 -10.77 2.11 -13.76
N PRO A 342 -11.08 2.17 -15.07
CA PRO A 342 -10.07 2.44 -16.11
C PRO A 342 -9.22 3.68 -15.83
N ALA A 343 -9.87 4.77 -15.39
CA ALA A 343 -9.20 6.01 -14.99
C ALA A 343 -8.22 5.89 -13.81
N HIS A 344 -8.30 4.83 -13.00
CA HIS A 344 -7.38 4.57 -11.89
C HIS A 344 -6.38 3.45 -12.21
N ALA A 345 -6.82 2.40 -12.90
CA ALA A 345 -5.98 1.27 -13.29
C ALA A 345 -4.92 1.68 -14.33
N PHE A 346 -5.25 2.63 -15.21
CA PHE A 346 -4.40 3.05 -16.33
C PHE A 346 -4.06 4.54 -16.32
N ASN A 347 -4.14 5.21 -15.16
CA ASN A 347 -3.50 6.52 -15.02
C ASN A 347 -1.97 6.39 -14.94
N SER A 348 -1.28 7.53 -14.94
CA SER A 348 0.18 7.53 -14.83
C SER A 348 0.64 6.81 -13.55
N PRO A 349 1.60 5.86 -13.63
CA PRO A 349 2.22 5.28 -12.44
C PRO A 349 2.82 6.35 -11.52
N ILE A 350 2.77 6.15 -10.19
CA ILE A 350 3.31 7.13 -9.22
C ILE A 350 4.80 7.39 -9.48
N GLY A 351 5.55 6.38 -9.93
CA GLY A 351 6.97 6.51 -10.26
C GLY A 351 7.29 7.49 -11.40
N LEU A 352 6.31 7.87 -12.22
CA LEU A 352 6.47 8.82 -13.33
C LEU A 352 6.06 10.25 -12.96
N LEU A 353 5.52 10.48 -11.76
CA LEU A 353 5.04 11.81 -11.38
C LEU A 353 6.20 12.79 -11.16
N PRO A 354 6.04 14.08 -11.52
CA PRO A 354 7.01 15.12 -11.22
C PRO A 354 6.93 15.48 -9.73
N VAL A 355 7.51 14.64 -8.86
CA VAL A 355 7.33 14.64 -7.40
C VAL A 355 7.30 16.05 -6.79
N ALA A 356 8.32 16.87 -7.04
CA ALA A 356 8.41 18.21 -6.44
C ALA A 356 7.25 19.13 -6.86
N ASP A 357 6.87 19.13 -8.14
CA ASP A 357 5.77 19.96 -8.64
C ASP A 357 4.41 19.37 -8.24
N PHE A 358 4.33 18.04 -8.14
CA PHE A 358 3.16 17.35 -7.60
C PHE A 358 2.91 17.80 -6.16
N TYR A 359 3.90 17.73 -5.25
CA TYR A 359 3.72 18.21 -3.87
C TYR A 359 3.49 19.71 -3.75
N ARG A 360 3.91 20.53 -4.73
CA ARG A 360 3.55 21.96 -4.80
C ARG A 360 2.14 22.23 -5.31
N GLY A 361 1.35 21.20 -5.62
CA GLY A 361 -0.02 21.36 -6.08
C GLY A 361 -0.17 21.66 -7.57
N ARG A 362 0.87 21.50 -8.41
CA ARG A 362 0.73 21.72 -9.85
C ARG A 362 -0.06 20.60 -10.53
N ASN A 363 -1.01 20.97 -11.39
CA ASN A 363 -1.87 20.01 -12.07
C ASN A 363 -1.39 19.63 -13.48
N ASP A 364 -0.32 20.24 -13.97
CA ASP A 364 0.30 19.86 -15.24
C ASP A 364 0.92 18.45 -15.16
N LEU A 365 1.02 17.79 -16.32
CA LEU A 365 1.75 16.53 -16.46
C LEU A 365 3.26 16.78 -16.45
N GLY A 366 4.02 15.84 -15.90
CA GLY A 366 5.47 15.77 -16.03
C GLY A 366 5.90 15.17 -17.37
N ASP A 367 7.17 15.34 -17.71
CA ASP A 367 7.75 14.88 -18.98
C ASP A 367 7.60 13.36 -19.17
N ASP A 368 7.90 12.57 -18.13
CA ASP A 368 7.80 11.11 -18.17
C ASP A 368 6.33 10.65 -18.40
N GLU A 369 5.35 11.35 -17.82
CA GLU A 369 3.93 11.05 -18.02
C GLU A 369 3.49 11.35 -19.47
N VAL A 370 3.95 12.48 -20.02
CA VAL A 370 3.69 12.86 -21.42
C VAL A 370 4.29 11.83 -22.36
N VAL A 371 5.54 11.41 -22.13
CA VAL A 371 6.22 10.37 -22.92
C VAL A 371 5.45 9.06 -22.85
N PHE A 372 5.06 8.62 -21.66
CA PHE A 372 4.32 7.37 -21.46
C PHE A 372 2.98 7.38 -22.20
N ALA A 373 2.22 8.47 -22.11
CA ALA A 373 0.98 8.62 -22.86
C ALA A 373 1.20 8.58 -24.39
N CYS A 374 2.26 9.21 -24.89
CA CYS A 374 2.62 9.15 -26.31
C CYS A 374 3.00 7.75 -26.77
N LEU A 375 3.64 6.94 -25.92
CA LEU A 375 3.99 5.55 -26.24
C LEU A 375 2.73 4.68 -26.38
N LEU A 376 1.76 4.84 -25.48
CA LEU A 376 0.46 4.17 -25.57
C LEU A 376 -0.28 4.54 -26.88
N GLU A 377 -0.25 5.81 -27.29
CA GLU A 377 -0.82 6.25 -28.59
C GLU A 377 -0.11 5.63 -29.79
N LYS A 378 1.22 5.61 -29.79
CA LYS A 378 2.01 4.97 -30.86
C LYS A 378 1.70 3.49 -31.00
N LYS A 379 1.38 2.81 -29.89
CA LYS A 379 0.91 1.42 -29.85
C LYS A 379 -0.56 1.25 -30.24
N GLY A 380 -1.29 2.33 -30.54
CA GLY A 380 -2.69 2.29 -30.99
C GLY A 380 -3.72 2.35 -29.85
N HIS A 381 -3.30 2.60 -28.61
CA HIS A 381 -4.14 2.59 -27.40
C HIS A 381 -4.40 4.01 -26.88
N GLY A 382 -5.01 4.85 -27.73
CA GLY A 382 -5.33 6.23 -27.39
C GLY A 382 -6.30 6.39 -26.21
N ASN A 383 -7.13 5.39 -25.92
CA ASN A 383 -7.97 5.36 -24.72
C ASN A 383 -7.14 5.26 -23.43
N LEU A 384 -6.12 4.39 -23.39
CA LEU A 384 -5.20 4.26 -22.27
C LEU A 384 -4.36 5.52 -22.08
N ALA A 385 -3.86 6.08 -23.18
CA ALA A 385 -3.11 7.33 -23.16
C ALA A 385 -3.94 8.51 -22.62
N ARG A 386 -5.26 8.51 -22.86
CA ARG A 386 -6.17 9.50 -22.28
C ARG A 386 -6.28 9.35 -20.76
N TYR A 387 -6.40 8.13 -20.23
CA TYR A 387 -6.42 7.91 -18.78
C TYR A 387 -5.13 8.38 -18.09
N VAL A 388 -3.98 8.24 -18.75
CA VAL A 388 -2.72 8.83 -18.26
C VAL A 388 -2.80 10.36 -18.21
N ARG A 389 -3.27 10.99 -19.29
CA ARG A 389 -3.30 12.46 -19.38
C ARG A 389 -4.32 13.11 -18.45
N ASP A 390 -5.47 12.48 -18.27
CA ASP A 390 -6.55 13.00 -17.45
C ASP A 390 -6.42 12.56 -15.98
N GLY A 391 -5.47 11.66 -15.69
CA GLY A 391 -5.33 10.94 -14.42
C GLY A 391 -4.90 11.78 -13.21
N ARG A 392 -4.44 13.03 -13.42
CA ARG A 392 -3.90 13.88 -12.35
C ARG A 392 -4.92 14.11 -11.24
N LEU A 393 -6.19 14.31 -11.58
CA LEU A 393 -7.25 14.52 -10.60
C LEU A 393 -7.42 13.31 -9.69
N GLN A 394 -7.34 12.10 -10.26
CA GLN A 394 -7.44 10.84 -9.51
C GLN A 394 -6.25 10.67 -8.57
N HIS A 395 -5.02 11.02 -8.98
CA HIS A 395 -3.87 11.05 -8.06
C HIS A 395 -4.10 12.00 -6.90
N ARG A 396 -4.52 13.25 -7.19
CA ARG A 396 -4.78 14.27 -6.17
C ARG A 396 -5.78 13.78 -5.12
N PHE A 397 -6.89 13.23 -5.59
CA PHE A 397 -7.96 12.75 -4.71
C PHE A 397 -7.50 11.55 -3.87
N ALA A 398 -6.86 10.55 -4.49
CA ALA A 398 -6.35 9.37 -3.80
C ALA A 398 -5.31 9.73 -2.73
N PHE A 399 -4.35 10.61 -3.05
CA PHE A 399 -3.37 11.09 -2.09
C PHE A 399 -4.06 11.82 -0.93
N CYS A 400 -4.97 12.77 -1.19
CA CYS A 400 -5.66 13.49 -0.11
C CYS A 400 -6.50 12.58 0.80
N CYS A 401 -7.03 11.47 0.30
CA CYS A 401 -7.81 10.52 1.09
C CYS A 401 -6.97 9.72 2.09
N GLY A 402 -5.68 9.51 1.84
CA GLY A 402 -4.84 8.60 2.64
C GLY A 402 -3.51 9.20 3.08
N TYR A 403 -3.30 10.50 2.87
CA TYR A 403 -2.02 11.14 3.15
C TYR A 403 -1.71 11.13 4.65
N ASP A 404 -0.42 11.04 4.96
CA ASP A 404 0.07 11.23 6.31
C ASP A 404 0.17 12.73 6.63
N LEU A 405 -0.59 13.18 7.62
CA LEU A 405 -0.65 14.58 8.02
C LEU A 405 0.53 15.02 8.91
N GLU A 406 1.48 14.13 9.19
CA GLU A 406 2.79 14.52 9.76
C GLU A 406 3.58 15.41 8.80
N ASP A 407 3.59 15.10 7.49
CA ASP A 407 4.09 16.00 6.44
C ASP A 407 3.04 17.05 6.07
N TRP A 408 2.85 18.00 6.98
CA TRP A 408 1.82 19.03 6.84
C TRP A 408 2.04 19.93 5.62
N ASP A 409 3.27 20.36 5.36
CA ASP A 409 3.58 21.27 4.25
C ASP A 409 3.37 20.59 2.89
N GLY A 410 3.78 19.32 2.77
CA GLY A 410 3.49 18.51 1.59
C GLY A 410 1.99 18.34 1.37
N PHE A 411 1.23 18.04 2.44
CA PHE A 411 -0.22 17.91 2.39
C PHE A 411 -0.91 19.18 1.89
N LEU A 412 -0.52 20.35 2.40
CA LEU A 412 -1.15 21.62 2.01
C LEU A 412 -1.07 21.87 0.50
N GLY A 413 0.07 21.55 -0.12
CA GLY A 413 0.23 21.67 -1.56
C GLY A 413 -0.61 20.67 -2.34
N LEU A 414 -0.68 19.41 -1.89
CA LEU A 414 -1.56 18.39 -2.47
C LEU A 414 -3.04 18.81 -2.43
N PHE A 415 -3.47 19.28 -1.26
CA PHE A 415 -4.86 19.66 -1.00
C PHE A 415 -5.28 20.91 -1.78
N ARG A 416 -4.40 21.92 -1.88
CA ARG A 416 -4.62 23.06 -2.78
C ARG A 416 -4.75 22.59 -4.23
N GLY A 417 -3.82 21.75 -4.69
CA GLY A 417 -3.86 21.22 -6.06
C GLY A 417 -5.15 20.47 -6.39
N LEU A 418 -5.71 19.72 -5.44
CA LEU A 418 -7.02 19.06 -5.59
C LEU A 418 -8.18 20.06 -5.75
N ARG A 419 -8.22 21.11 -4.91
CA ARG A 419 -9.25 22.15 -4.97
C ARG A 419 -9.18 22.91 -6.29
N ASP A 420 -7.98 23.28 -6.72
CA ASP A 420 -7.75 23.94 -8.01
C ASP A 420 -8.13 23.02 -9.19
N ALA A 421 -7.87 21.71 -9.10
CA ALA A 421 -8.23 20.74 -10.15
C ALA A 421 -9.74 20.54 -10.30
N THR A 422 -10.49 20.70 -9.20
CA THR A 422 -11.95 20.53 -9.19
C THR A 422 -12.72 21.85 -9.38
N GLY A 423 -12.06 22.99 -9.19
CA GLY A 423 -12.67 24.31 -9.13
C GLY A 423 -13.56 24.52 -7.89
N VAL A 424 -13.50 23.63 -6.90
CA VAL A 424 -14.31 23.70 -5.68
C VAL A 424 -13.45 24.25 -4.55
N ASP A 425 -13.89 25.37 -3.95
CA ASP A 425 -13.12 26.10 -2.93
C ASP A 425 -11.70 26.48 -3.40
N GLU A 426 -11.50 26.69 -4.70
CA GLU A 426 -10.21 27.11 -5.29
C GLU A 426 -9.78 28.49 -4.78
N GLY A 427 -8.47 28.74 -4.74
CA GLY A 427 -7.90 30.04 -4.37
C GLY A 427 -7.96 30.42 -2.88
N LEU A 428 -8.65 29.66 -2.02
CA LEU A 428 -8.61 29.88 -0.57
C LEU A 428 -7.31 29.32 0.02
N GLU A 429 -6.62 30.10 0.84
CA GLU A 429 -5.52 29.57 1.65
C GLU A 429 -6.05 28.68 2.79
N TRP A 430 -5.17 27.89 3.41
CA TRP A 430 -5.59 26.90 4.43
C TRP A 430 -6.45 27.49 5.55
N ASP A 431 -6.03 28.60 6.15
CA ASP A 431 -6.75 29.19 7.29
C ASP A 431 -8.12 29.71 6.89
N GLU A 432 -8.24 30.28 5.69
CA GLU A 432 -9.51 30.75 5.14
C GLU A 432 -10.44 29.57 4.84
N TRP A 433 -9.90 28.53 4.18
CA TRP A 433 -10.62 27.30 3.89
C TRP A 433 -11.10 26.61 5.17
N LYS A 434 -10.26 26.53 6.20
CA LYS A 434 -10.58 25.93 7.50
C LYS A 434 -11.74 26.65 8.18
N ILE A 435 -11.78 27.99 8.16
CA ILE A 435 -12.90 28.77 8.71
C ILE A 435 -14.20 28.43 7.96
N VAL A 436 -14.14 28.36 6.63
CA VAL A 436 -15.30 28.00 5.79
C VAL A 436 -15.77 26.58 6.08
N ALA A 437 -14.84 25.62 6.15
CA ALA A 437 -15.14 24.21 6.39
C ALA A 437 -15.73 23.98 7.80
N LEU A 438 -15.17 24.59 8.85
CA LEU A 438 -15.70 24.50 10.21
C LEU A 438 -17.14 25.04 10.29
N LYS A 439 -17.43 26.15 9.59
CA LYS A 439 -18.78 26.68 9.51
C LYS A 439 -19.71 25.78 8.70
N ARG A 440 -19.24 25.23 7.57
CA ARG A 440 -20.00 24.33 6.69
C ARG A 440 -20.44 23.06 7.43
N TYR A 441 -19.58 22.53 8.29
CA TYR A 441 -19.82 21.28 9.01
C TYR A 441 -20.15 21.46 10.50
N GLN A 442 -20.50 22.68 10.95
CA GLN A 442 -20.72 22.99 12.38
C GLN A 442 -21.79 22.10 13.06
N ASP A 443 -22.74 21.59 12.27
CA ASP A 443 -23.85 20.74 12.71
C ASP A 443 -23.58 19.24 12.49
N ASP A 444 -22.39 18.88 11.97
CA ASP A 444 -21.98 17.49 11.78
C ASP A 444 -21.68 16.83 13.14
N PRO A 445 -22.34 15.71 13.50
CA PRO A 445 -22.18 15.10 14.82
C PRO A 445 -20.76 14.66 15.15
N GLY A 446 -19.99 14.20 14.16
CA GLY A 446 -18.61 13.77 14.39
C GLY A 446 -17.71 14.97 14.67
N LEU A 447 -17.90 16.10 13.96
CA LEU A 447 -17.17 17.34 14.24
C LEU A 447 -17.52 17.89 15.63
N GLN A 448 -18.80 17.95 15.98
CA GLN A 448 -19.23 18.38 17.32
C GLN A 448 -18.66 17.47 18.41
N GLY A 449 -18.63 16.16 18.17
CA GLY A 449 -18.01 15.19 19.06
C GLY A 449 -16.54 15.48 19.29
N LEU A 450 -15.78 15.76 18.24
CA LEU A 450 -14.35 16.09 18.31
C LEU A 450 -14.08 17.42 19.02
N LEU A 451 -14.86 18.47 18.72
CA LEU A 451 -14.71 19.80 19.35
C LEU A 451 -15.06 19.79 20.85
N ASN A 452 -15.99 18.92 21.25
CA ASN A 452 -16.40 18.77 22.65
C ASN A 452 -15.56 17.76 23.43
N ARG A 453 -14.59 17.09 22.80
CA ARG A 453 -13.67 16.21 23.54
C ARG A 453 -12.93 17.07 24.55
N PRO A 454 -12.89 16.66 25.84
CA PRO A 454 -12.02 17.34 26.79
C PRO A 454 -10.59 17.23 26.26
N HIS A 455 -9.97 18.36 25.92
CA HIS A 455 -8.51 18.40 25.81
C HIS A 455 -8.01 17.85 27.14
N ASP A 456 -7.35 16.69 27.14
CA ASP A 456 -6.77 16.07 28.33
C ASP A 456 -5.88 17.14 28.97
N SER A 457 -6.44 17.84 29.96
CA SER A 457 -5.89 19.05 30.56
C SER A 457 -4.85 18.64 31.59
N SER A 458 -3.83 17.94 31.13
CA SER A 458 -2.56 17.71 31.83
C SER A 458 -1.40 18.33 31.04
N MET A 459 -1.66 19.48 30.40
CA MET A 459 -0.64 20.38 29.84
C MET A 459 -0.44 21.59 30.77
N ILE A 460 -0.03 21.32 32.01
CA ILE A 460 0.60 22.32 32.91
C ILE A 460 1.88 21.71 33.44
#